data_AF-A0A7S2SXS6-F1
#
_entry.id   AF-A0A7S2SXS6-F1
#
_cell.length_a   1.000
_cell.length_b   1.000
_cell.length_c   1.000
_cell.angle_alpha   90.00
_cell.angle_beta   90.00
_cell.angle_gamma   90.00
#
_symmetry.space_group_name_H-M   'P 1'
#
loop_
_entity.id
_entity.type
_entity.pdbx_description
1 polymer ?
#
loop_
_entity_poly.entity_id
_entity_poly.type
_entity_poly.pdbx_seq_one_letter_code
_entity_poly.pdbx_strand_id
1 'polypeptide(L)'
;MEMMKLPLTDSIMKLLPSKEIIGSNLYRSCALVGSSSQLMQQNLSKIIDNHDVIIRLNGAVVNGYEDHVGSRTHLRFVTSQWIGFREFATEKIIHLDHESADPLYGCDMNTECTHAAATMEKYVEFLKLKKKVHTYTIHPQVAQWLRTKQNRTYAGQDYEVMGSTGFQAMLMMLHVCEKVDLFGFTGSTSQKYFDDTSNARKQA
;
A
#
# COMPACT_ATOMS: atom_id res chain seq x y z
N MET A 1 22.02 18.44 9.74
CA MET A 1 21.28 17.26 9.26
C MET A 1 22.24 16.45 8.41
N GLU A 2 22.73 15.33 8.95
CA GLU A 2 23.69 14.48 8.26
C GLU A 2 22.95 13.68 7.18
N MET A 3 23.34 13.84 5.92
CA MET A 3 22.70 13.12 4.82
C MET A 3 23.19 11.68 4.82
N MET A 4 22.30 10.72 5.12
CA MET A 4 22.57 9.30 4.91
C MET A 4 22.76 9.06 3.40
N LYS A 5 24.00 8.82 2.98
CA LYS A 5 24.33 8.45 1.60
C LYS A 5 24.31 6.92 1.51
N LEU A 6 23.31 6.36 0.83
CA LEU A 6 23.30 4.95 0.44
C LEU A 6 23.95 4.81 -0.94
N PRO A 7 25.19 4.32 -1.06
CA PRO A 7 25.82 4.14 -2.36
C PRO A 7 25.08 3.05 -3.15
N LEU A 8 24.76 3.35 -4.41
CA LEU A 8 24.16 2.41 -5.34
C LEU A 8 25.23 1.37 -5.73
N THR A 9 25.27 0.23 -5.05
CA THR A 9 26.21 -0.86 -5.37
C THR A 9 25.62 -1.81 -6.40
N ASP A 10 26.46 -2.58 -7.11
CA ASP A 10 26.00 -3.62 -8.04
C ASP A 10 25.07 -4.64 -7.38
N SER A 11 25.32 -4.94 -6.10
CA SER A 11 24.48 -5.83 -5.29
C SER A 11 23.08 -5.25 -5.05
N ILE A 12 22.98 -3.94 -4.78
CA ILE A 12 21.70 -3.24 -4.62
C ILE A 12 20.99 -3.10 -5.97
N MET A 13 21.73 -2.77 -7.04
CA MET A 13 21.18 -2.66 -8.40
C MET A 13 20.53 -3.96 -8.88
N LYS A 14 21.09 -5.12 -8.54
CA LYS A 14 20.50 -6.44 -8.83
C LYS A 14 19.21 -6.75 -8.06
N LEU A 15 18.91 -5.99 -7.00
CA LEU A 15 17.70 -6.14 -6.18
C LEU A 15 16.58 -5.18 -6.61
N LEU A 16 16.91 -4.13 -7.37
CA LEU A 16 15.93 -3.17 -7.88
C LEU A 16 15.23 -3.74 -9.12
N PRO A 17 13.95 -3.38 -9.34
CA PRO A 17 13.26 -3.71 -10.59
C PRO A 17 14.01 -3.17 -11.80
N SER A 18 14.22 -4.02 -12.80
CA SER A 18 14.84 -3.62 -14.08
C SER A 18 13.89 -2.85 -15.00
N LYS A 19 12.59 -2.84 -14.68
CA LYS A 19 11.54 -2.12 -15.40
C LYS A 19 10.64 -1.41 -14.41
N GLU A 20 10.05 -0.32 -14.87
CA GLU A 20 9.02 0.39 -14.14
C GLU A 20 7.80 -0.52 -13.89
N ILE A 21 7.36 -0.56 -12.64
CA ILE A 21 6.39 -1.54 -12.14
C ILE A 21 4.96 -1.07 -12.32
N ILE A 22 4.76 0.24 -12.15
CA ILE A 22 3.49 0.95 -12.26
C ILE A 22 3.68 2.01 -13.35
N GLY A 23 2.80 2.07 -14.33
CA GLY A 23 2.77 3.22 -15.24
C GLY A 23 3.84 3.21 -16.32
N SER A 24 4.37 2.05 -16.72
CA SER A 24 5.24 1.96 -17.91
C SER A 24 4.56 2.54 -19.17
N ASN A 25 3.23 2.57 -19.18
CA ASN A 25 2.39 3.48 -19.95
C ASN A 25 1.31 4.07 -19.02
N LEU A 26 0.77 5.24 -19.34
CA LEU A 26 -0.34 5.85 -18.62
C LEU A 26 -1.60 4.98 -18.76
N TYR A 27 -2.29 4.71 -17.65
CA TYR A 27 -3.58 4.01 -17.65
C TYR A 27 -4.72 5.00 -17.93
N ARG A 28 -5.72 4.63 -18.73
CA ARG A 28 -6.86 5.54 -19.00
C ARG A 28 -7.79 5.61 -17.79
N SER A 29 -8.02 4.49 -17.12
CA SER A 29 -8.96 4.42 -16.00
C SER A 29 -8.45 3.54 -14.86
N CYS A 30 -8.51 4.09 -13.64
CA CYS A 30 -8.10 3.40 -12.42
C CYS A 30 -9.21 3.43 -11.38
N ALA A 31 -9.58 2.26 -10.87
CA ALA A 31 -10.46 2.15 -9.71
C ALA A 31 -9.62 1.95 -8.46
N LEU A 32 -9.65 2.91 -7.55
CA LEU A 32 -9.07 2.76 -6.22
C LEU A 32 -10.17 2.39 -5.23
N VAL A 33 -10.09 1.16 -4.72
CA VAL A 33 -11.11 0.57 -3.84
C VAL A 33 -10.59 0.56 -2.39
N GLY A 34 -11.19 1.41 -1.57
CA GLY A 34 -11.01 1.49 -0.13
C GLY A 34 -11.69 0.34 0.62
N SER A 35 -11.81 0.48 1.93
CA SER A 35 -12.28 -0.61 2.81
C SER A 35 -13.58 -0.31 3.54
N SER A 36 -14.21 0.84 3.31
CA SER A 36 -15.43 1.23 4.03
C SER A 36 -16.54 0.18 3.92
N SER A 37 -17.21 -0.12 5.03
CA SER A 37 -18.38 -0.99 5.07
C SER A 37 -19.56 -0.48 4.22
N GLN A 38 -19.59 0.81 3.87
CA GLN A 38 -20.61 1.37 2.97
C GLN A 38 -20.60 0.74 1.58
N LEU A 39 -19.49 0.12 1.16
CA LEU A 39 -19.44 -0.64 -0.09
C LEU A 39 -20.49 -1.77 -0.13
N MET A 40 -20.87 -2.32 1.02
CA MET A 40 -21.86 -3.42 1.11
C MET A 40 -23.28 -2.99 0.78
N GLN A 41 -23.53 -1.69 0.66
CA GLN A 41 -24.86 -1.14 0.36
C GLN A 41 -25.09 -0.98 -1.14
N GLN A 42 -24.08 -1.26 -1.97
CA GLN A 42 -24.10 -0.96 -3.40
C GLN A 42 -23.53 -2.15 -4.21
N ASN A 43 -24.11 -2.42 -5.38
CA ASN A 43 -23.62 -3.46 -6.29
C ASN A 43 -22.67 -2.85 -7.33
N LEU A 44 -21.47 -2.47 -6.89
CA LEU A 44 -20.51 -1.70 -7.70
C LEU A 44 -19.60 -2.57 -8.55
N SER A 45 -19.71 -3.90 -8.46
CA SER A 45 -18.82 -4.86 -9.13
C SER A 45 -18.53 -4.52 -10.59
N LYS A 46 -19.58 -4.38 -11.40
CA LYS A 46 -19.45 -4.08 -12.84
C LYS A 46 -18.77 -2.73 -13.11
N ILE A 47 -19.02 -1.73 -12.27
CA ILE A 47 -18.43 -0.40 -12.43
C ILE A 47 -16.93 -0.47 -12.11
N ILE A 48 -16.57 -1.11 -10.99
CA ILE A 48 -15.18 -1.31 -10.59
C ILE A 48 -14.43 -2.13 -11.65
N ASP A 49 -15.01 -3.25 -12.07
CA ASP A 49 -14.41 -4.16 -13.04
C ASP A 49 -14.37 -3.62 -14.48
N ASN A 50 -14.95 -2.45 -14.77
CA ASN A 50 -14.82 -1.81 -16.08
C ASN A 50 -13.54 -0.93 -16.21
N HIS A 51 -12.73 -0.82 -15.16
CA HIS A 51 -11.48 -0.05 -15.20
C HIS A 51 -10.31 -0.86 -15.74
N ASP A 52 -9.32 -0.17 -16.34
CA ASP A 52 -8.10 -0.80 -16.84
C ASP A 52 -7.26 -1.38 -15.70
N VAL A 53 -7.18 -0.65 -14.59
CA VAL A 53 -6.42 -1.04 -13.40
C VAL A 53 -7.30 -0.90 -12.17
N ILE A 54 -7.22 -1.92 -11.30
CA ILE A 54 -7.96 -1.96 -10.04
C ILE A 54 -6.96 -2.07 -8.92
N ILE A 55 -7.06 -1.12 -7.99
CA ILE A 55 -6.14 -0.92 -6.89
C ILE A 55 -6.90 -1.20 -5.59
N ARG A 56 -6.34 -2.08 -4.75
CA ARG A 56 -6.85 -2.35 -3.41
C ARG A 56 -5.84 -1.99 -2.33
N LEU A 57 -6.32 -1.90 -1.11
CA LEU A 57 -5.54 -1.48 0.04
C LEU A 57 -5.46 -2.60 1.06
N ASN A 58 -4.26 -2.90 1.55
CA ASN A 58 -4.06 -3.76 2.72
C ASN A 58 -4.83 -5.08 2.58
N GLY A 59 -5.54 -5.50 3.63
CA GLY A 59 -6.37 -6.72 3.68
C GLY A 59 -7.74 -6.63 3.01
N ALA A 60 -8.00 -5.65 2.14
CA ALA A 60 -9.28 -5.56 1.44
C ALA A 60 -9.46 -6.74 0.46
N VAL A 61 -10.18 -7.78 0.92
CA VAL A 61 -10.47 -9.02 0.19
C VAL A 61 -11.58 -8.82 -0.83
N VAL A 62 -11.60 -9.69 -1.84
CA VAL A 62 -12.63 -9.79 -2.88
C VAL A 62 -13.53 -10.99 -2.61
N ASN A 63 -12.95 -12.12 -2.22
CA ASN A 63 -13.65 -13.38 -2.07
C ASN A 63 -14.81 -13.25 -1.07
N GLY A 64 -16.03 -13.53 -1.53
CA GLY A 64 -17.26 -13.40 -0.75
C GLY A 64 -17.88 -12.00 -0.75
N TYR A 65 -17.32 -11.05 -1.51
CA TYR A 65 -17.79 -9.67 -1.63
C TYR A 65 -17.87 -9.16 -3.08
N GLU A 66 -17.76 -10.07 -4.06
CA GLU A 66 -17.55 -9.79 -5.48
C GLU A 66 -18.61 -8.85 -6.07
N ASP A 67 -19.87 -9.02 -5.68
CA ASP A 67 -21.01 -8.20 -6.12
C ASP A 67 -20.87 -6.72 -5.75
N HIS A 68 -20.15 -6.46 -4.66
CA HIS A 68 -19.98 -5.11 -4.11
C HIS A 68 -18.64 -4.50 -4.51
N VAL A 69 -17.57 -5.30 -4.55
CA VAL A 69 -16.21 -4.76 -4.66
C VAL A 69 -15.51 -5.12 -5.96
N GLY A 70 -16.16 -5.83 -6.88
CA GLY A 70 -15.54 -6.32 -8.13
C GLY A 70 -14.84 -7.67 -7.93
N SER A 71 -14.30 -8.22 -9.00
CA SER A 71 -13.70 -9.57 -9.04
C SER A 71 -12.19 -9.57 -9.29
N ARG A 72 -11.59 -8.40 -9.55
CA ARG A 72 -10.18 -8.27 -9.97
C ARG A 72 -9.38 -7.39 -9.01
N THR A 73 -8.08 -7.66 -8.95
CA THR A 73 -7.07 -6.79 -8.33
C THR A 73 -5.79 -6.83 -9.16
N HIS A 74 -5.27 -5.67 -9.53
CA HIS A 74 -4.02 -5.55 -10.28
C HIS A 74 -2.87 -5.08 -9.39
N LEU A 75 -3.13 -4.02 -8.62
CA LEU A 75 -2.19 -3.44 -7.68
C LEU A 75 -2.77 -3.50 -6.27
N ARG A 76 -1.93 -3.79 -5.28
CA ARG A 76 -2.31 -3.70 -3.87
C ARG A 76 -1.31 -2.86 -3.11
N PHE A 77 -1.76 -1.73 -2.59
CA PHE A 77 -0.94 -0.89 -1.72
C PHE A 77 -1.04 -1.38 -0.28
N VAL A 78 0.09 -1.67 0.35
CA VAL A 78 0.14 -2.27 1.68
C VAL A 78 1.04 -1.50 2.64
N THR A 79 0.65 -1.49 3.92
CA THR A 79 1.55 -1.19 5.04
C THR A 79 2.39 -2.40 5.42
N SER A 80 3.35 -2.22 6.32
CA SER A 80 4.19 -3.32 6.83
C SER A 80 3.37 -4.45 7.46
N GLN A 81 2.25 -4.15 8.12
CA GLN A 81 1.36 -5.16 8.70
C GLN A 81 0.78 -6.13 7.65
N TRP A 82 0.56 -5.66 6.41
CA TRP A 82 -0.06 -6.45 5.35
C TRP A 82 0.95 -6.97 4.33
N ILE A 83 2.25 -6.87 4.64
CA ILE A 83 3.27 -7.32 3.72
C ILE A 83 3.22 -8.84 3.55
N GLY A 84 3.09 -9.30 2.30
CA GLY A 84 2.94 -10.71 1.97
C GLY A 84 1.49 -11.18 1.81
N PHE A 85 0.50 -10.39 2.23
CA PHE A 85 -0.89 -10.66 1.87
C PHE A 85 -1.13 -10.35 0.38
N ARG A 86 -1.74 -11.31 -0.32
CA ARG A 86 -2.31 -11.15 -1.66
C ARG A 86 -3.46 -12.13 -1.82
N GLU A 87 -4.42 -11.77 -2.66
CA GLU A 87 -5.52 -12.66 -2.98
C GLU A 87 -5.29 -13.37 -4.32
N PHE A 88 -4.84 -12.64 -5.33
CA PHE A 88 -4.48 -13.22 -6.63
C PHE A 88 -2.96 -13.32 -6.84
N ALA A 89 -2.51 -14.39 -7.49
CA ALA A 89 -1.09 -14.63 -7.76
C ALA A 89 -0.43 -13.57 -8.66
N THR A 90 -1.24 -12.91 -9.49
CA THR A 90 -0.85 -11.89 -10.46
C THR A 90 -0.83 -10.47 -9.87
N GLU A 91 -1.31 -10.28 -8.63
CA GLU A 91 -1.25 -8.98 -7.97
C GLU A 91 0.19 -8.50 -7.79
N LYS A 92 0.44 -7.24 -8.14
CA LYS A 92 1.66 -6.54 -7.75
C LYS A 92 1.41 -5.82 -6.43
N ILE A 93 2.26 -6.06 -5.46
CA ILE A 93 2.17 -5.48 -4.12
C ILE A 93 3.08 -4.26 -4.07
N ILE A 94 2.53 -3.10 -3.70
CA ILE A 94 3.25 -1.84 -3.56
C ILE A 94 3.31 -1.50 -2.07
N HIS A 95 4.49 -1.66 -1.49
CA HIS A 95 4.73 -1.36 -0.09
C HIS A 95 5.02 0.13 0.08
N LEU A 96 4.17 0.80 0.86
CA LEU A 96 4.22 2.24 1.10
C LEU A 96 5.06 2.64 2.32
N ASP A 97 5.48 1.67 3.13
CA ASP A 97 6.15 1.93 4.39
C ASP A 97 7.66 1.94 4.18
N HIS A 98 8.28 3.11 4.25
CA HIS A 98 9.73 3.22 4.29
C HIS A 98 10.26 3.60 5.68
N GLU A 99 9.42 4.15 6.57
CA GLU A 99 9.88 4.82 7.81
C GLU A 99 8.67 5.13 8.73
N SER A 100 7.86 4.13 9.06
CA SER A 100 7.27 4.16 10.39
C SER A 100 8.37 3.75 11.37
N ALA A 101 8.43 4.41 12.52
CA ALA A 101 9.05 3.87 13.71
C ALA A 101 8.31 2.60 14.14
N ASP A 102 8.32 1.57 13.29
CA ASP A 102 7.70 0.27 13.52
C ASP A 102 8.64 -0.51 14.46
N PRO A 103 8.16 -0.93 15.63
CA PRO A 103 8.89 -1.82 16.53
C PRO A 103 9.37 -3.12 15.87
N LEU A 104 8.83 -3.52 14.70
CA LEU A 104 9.37 -4.61 13.88
C LEU A 104 10.78 -4.33 13.33
N TYR A 105 11.20 -3.06 13.29
CA TYR A 105 12.55 -2.60 12.88
C TYR A 105 13.43 -2.13 14.04
N GLY A 106 13.07 -2.40 15.30
CA GLY A 106 14.00 -2.45 16.43
C GLY A 106 14.87 -1.20 16.71
N CYS A 107 14.58 -0.05 16.12
CA CYS A 107 15.19 1.22 16.47
C CYS A 107 14.18 1.99 17.31
N ASP A 108 14.30 1.85 18.63
CA ASP A 108 13.68 2.80 19.56
C ASP A 108 14.39 4.15 19.41
N MET A 109 13.64 5.25 19.47
CA MET A 109 14.17 6.62 19.38
C MET A 109 15.26 6.91 20.43
N ASN A 110 15.38 6.08 21.47
CA ASN A 110 16.37 6.21 22.53
C ASN A 110 17.55 5.22 22.44
N THR A 111 17.57 4.30 21.49
CA THR A 111 18.71 3.40 21.26
C THR A 111 19.12 3.48 19.81
N GLU A 112 20.32 4.03 19.57
CA GLU A 112 20.99 3.95 18.28
C GLU A 112 20.78 2.56 17.67
N CYS A 113 20.51 2.51 16.36
CA CYS A 113 20.38 1.27 15.58
C CYS A 113 21.68 0.45 15.65
N THR A 114 21.94 -0.17 16.80
CA THR A 114 23.25 -0.68 17.23
C THR A 114 23.60 -2.01 16.57
N HIS A 115 22.69 -2.58 15.77
CA HIS A 115 22.95 -3.77 14.99
C HIS A 115 22.44 -3.62 13.56
N ALA A 116 23.07 -2.73 12.79
CA ALA A 116 22.87 -2.64 11.34
C ALA A 116 22.94 -4.03 10.65
N ALA A 117 23.75 -4.96 11.17
CA ALA A 117 23.83 -6.34 10.70
C ALA A 117 22.51 -7.13 10.90
N ALA A 118 21.86 -7.04 12.07
CA ALA A 118 20.58 -7.71 12.33
C ALA A 118 19.43 -7.10 11.51
N THR A 119 19.47 -5.78 11.30
CA THR A 119 18.55 -5.08 10.39
C THR A 119 18.75 -5.55 8.94
N MET A 120 20.00 -5.73 8.52
CA MET A 120 20.31 -6.24 7.18
C MET A 120 19.93 -7.70 6.99
N GLU A 121 20.06 -8.57 8.01
CA GLU A 121 19.63 -9.98 7.92
C GLU A 121 18.10 -10.10 7.77
N LYS A 122 17.34 -9.36 8.58
CA LYS A 122 15.87 -9.28 8.44
C LYS A 122 15.46 -8.66 7.11
N TYR A 123 16.18 -7.62 6.65
CA TYR A 123 15.96 -7.03 5.34
C TYR A 123 16.25 -8.03 4.21
N VAL A 124 17.28 -8.86 4.34
CA VAL A 124 17.60 -9.94 3.39
C VAL A 124 16.55 -11.04 3.41
N GLU A 125 16.04 -11.44 4.58
CA GLU A 125 14.94 -12.41 4.71
C GLU A 125 13.65 -11.85 4.09
N PHE A 126 13.34 -10.60 4.36
CA PHE A 126 12.27 -9.85 3.73
C PHE A 126 12.44 -9.78 2.20
N LEU A 127 13.63 -9.50 1.69
CA LEU A 127 13.92 -9.54 0.25
C LEU A 127 13.75 -10.95 -0.33
N LYS A 128 14.05 -12.01 0.42
CA LYS A 128 13.77 -13.40 0.02
C LYS A 128 12.26 -13.67 -0.07
N LEU A 129 11.45 -13.13 0.85
CA LEU A 129 9.99 -13.15 0.76
C LEU A 129 9.48 -12.36 -0.46
N LYS A 130 10.07 -11.18 -0.73
CA LYS A 130 9.80 -10.38 -1.94
C LYS A 130 10.22 -11.04 -3.25
N LYS A 131 11.07 -12.07 -3.24
CA LYS A 131 11.32 -12.88 -4.47
C LYS A 131 10.19 -13.86 -4.75
N LYS A 132 9.41 -14.25 -3.74
CA LYS A 132 8.26 -15.16 -3.88
C LYS A 132 6.94 -14.42 -4.13
N VAL A 133 6.86 -13.16 -3.69
CA VAL A 133 5.69 -12.29 -3.82
C VAL A 133 6.11 -11.08 -4.65
N HIS A 134 5.39 -10.71 -5.72
CA HIS A 134 5.70 -9.55 -6.56
C HIS A 134 5.56 -8.22 -5.80
N THR A 135 6.46 -7.97 -4.85
CA THR A 135 6.40 -6.88 -3.89
C THR A 135 7.48 -5.85 -4.20
N TYR A 136 7.05 -4.61 -4.35
CA TYR A 136 7.86 -3.47 -4.74
C TYR A 136 7.75 -2.39 -3.68
N THR A 137 8.82 -1.65 -3.44
CA THR A 137 8.83 -0.54 -2.47
C THR A 137 8.99 0.77 -3.22
N ILE A 138 8.30 1.80 -2.73
CA ILE A 138 8.44 3.16 -3.27
C ILE A 138 9.80 3.76 -2.90
N HIS A 139 10.31 4.66 -3.73
CA HIS A 139 11.56 5.34 -3.45
C HIS A 139 11.47 6.15 -2.14
N PRO A 140 12.51 6.18 -1.29
CA PRO A 140 12.47 6.86 0.01
C PRO A 140 12.06 8.35 -0.08
N GLN A 141 12.52 9.05 -1.12
CA GLN A 141 12.12 10.45 -1.34
C GLN A 141 10.63 10.61 -1.69
N VAL A 142 10.03 9.62 -2.37
CA VAL A 142 8.59 9.61 -2.65
C VAL A 142 7.82 9.35 -1.35
N ALA A 143 8.30 8.43 -0.51
CA ALA A 143 7.73 8.18 0.81
C ALA A 143 7.77 9.45 1.69
N GLN A 144 8.92 10.13 1.74
CA GLN A 144 9.07 11.40 2.44
C GLN A 144 8.14 12.48 1.88
N TRP A 145 8.06 12.59 0.55
CA TRP A 145 7.14 13.53 -0.11
C TRP A 145 5.69 13.26 0.28
N LEU A 146 5.25 12.00 0.25
CA LEU A 146 3.88 11.60 0.64
C LEU A 146 3.55 11.98 2.08
N ARG A 147 4.53 11.94 3.01
CA ARG A 147 4.35 12.38 4.40
C ARG A 147 4.16 13.89 4.52
N THR A 148 5.04 14.68 3.90
CA THR A 148 5.04 16.15 4.04
C THR A 148 3.82 16.84 3.42
N LYS A 149 3.06 16.15 2.55
CA LYS A 149 1.82 16.69 1.98
C LYS A 149 0.62 16.71 2.93
N GLN A 150 0.76 16.16 4.13
CA GLN A 150 -0.29 16.13 5.13
C GLN A 150 0.05 16.88 6.42
N ASN A 151 1.03 17.80 6.38
CA ASN A 151 1.33 18.65 7.52
C ASN A 151 0.06 19.37 7.98
N ARG A 152 -0.30 19.17 9.24
CA ARG A 152 -1.44 19.83 9.88
C ARG A 152 -0.93 20.76 10.95
N THR A 153 -1.37 22.00 10.92
CA THR A 153 -1.19 22.92 12.04
C THR A 153 -2.32 22.68 13.04
N TYR A 154 -1.97 22.26 14.26
CA TYR A 154 -2.90 22.12 15.37
C TYR A 154 -2.36 22.92 16.56
N ALA A 155 -3.18 23.82 17.12
CA ALA A 155 -2.79 24.71 18.22
C ALA A 155 -1.48 25.50 17.97
N GLY A 156 -1.21 25.89 16.72
CA GLY A 156 0.00 26.64 16.35
C GLY A 156 1.28 25.79 16.24
N GLN A 157 1.16 24.46 16.32
CA GLN A 157 2.25 23.51 16.10
C GLN A 157 1.99 22.72 14.82
N ASP A 158 3.02 22.56 13.98
CA ASP A 158 2.95 21.75 12.78
C ASP A 158 3.24 20.29 13.12
N TYR A 159 2.29 19.42 12.83
CA TYR A 159 2.42 17.98 12.98
C TYR A 159 2.49 17.32 11.61
N GLU A 160 3.53 16.52 11.38
CA GLU A 160 3.58 15.60 10.25
C GLU A 160 2.63 14.44 10.53
N VAL A 161 1.52 14.38 9.79
CA VAL A 161 0.59 13.25 9.86
C VAL A 161 0.85 12.34 8.67
N MET A 162 1.14 11.06 8.91
CA MET A 162 1.24 10.10 7.81
C MET A 162 -0.15 9.89 7.20
N GLY A 163 -0.28 10.16 5.90
CA GLY A 163 -1.52 9.92 5.19
C GLY A 163 -1.92 8.45 5.23
N SER A 164 -3.23 8.20 5.23
CA SER A 164 -3.74 6.83 5.14
C SER A 164 -3.20 6.13 3.88
N THR A 165 -3.13 4.80 3.90
CA THR A 165 -2.74 4.00 2.72
C THR A 165 -3.53 4.40 1.49
N GLY A 166 -4.82 4.69 1.65
CA GLY A 166 -5.70 5.12 0.56
C GLY A 166 -5.35 6.49 0.00
N PHE A 167 -5.02 7.45 0.86
CA PHE A 167 -4.57 8.78 0.41
C PHE A 167 -3.25 8.70 -0.35
N GLN A 168 -2.28 7.94 0.18
CA GLN A 168 -0.99 7.75 -0.46
C GLN A 168 -1.12 7.04 -1.81
N ALA A 169 -1.94 5.98 -1.88
CA ALA A 169 -2.24 5.29 -3.14
C ALA A 169 -2.91 6.23 -4.13
N MET A 170 -3.88 7.06 -3.71
CA MET A 170 -4.52 8.05 -4.56
C MET A 170 -3.49 9.01 -5.17
N LEU A 171 -2.62 9.61 -4.37
CA LEU A 171 -1.57 10.51 -4.86
C LEU A 171 -0.65 9.81 -5.88
N MET A 172 -0.23 8.58 -5.59
CA MET A 172 0.59 7.79 -6.51
C MET A 172 -0.14 7.51 -7.82
N MET A 173 -1.42 7.11 -7.76
CA MET A 173 -2.18 6.74 -8.95
C MET A 173 -2.52 7.95 -9.83
N LEU A 174 -2.61 9.16 -9.28
CA LEU A 174 -2.77 10.39 -10.06
C LEU A 174 -1.58 10.69 -11.00
N HIS A 175 -0.40 10.13 -10.74
CA HIS A 175 0.76 10.28 -11.62
C HIS A 175 0.76 9.32 -12.82
N VAL A 176 -0.03 8.24 -12.75
CA VAL A 176 0.04 7.13 -13.71
C VAL A 176 -1.30 6.82 -14.37
N CYS A 177 -2.39 7.44 -13.92
CA CYS A 177 -3.73 7.28 -14.46
C CYS A 177 -4.26 8.63 -14.97
N GLU A 178 -4.90 8.64 -16.15
CA GLU A 178 -5.65 9.81 -16.64
C GLU A 178 -6.81 10.16 -15.71
N LYS A 179 -7.44 9.14 -15.12
CA LYS A 179 -8.53 9.28 -14.15
C LYS A 179 -8.44 8.22 -13.06
N VAL A 180 -8.71 8.64 -11.82
CA VAL A 180 -8.84 7.77 -10.66
C VAL A 180 -10.25 7.91 -10.07
N ASP A 181 -11.03 6.84 -10.10
CA ASP A 181 -12.33 6.76 -9.42
C ASP A 181 -12.16 6.11 -8.04
N LEU A 182 -12.72 6.74 -7.01
CA LEU A 182 -12.60 6.33 -5.62
C LEU A 182 -13.87 5.60 -5.14
N PHE A 183 -13.70 4.39 -4.60
CA PHE A 183 -14.80 3.59 -4.05
C PHE A 183 -14.53 3.27 -2.59
N GLY A 184 -15.51 3.45 -1.69
CA GLY A 184 -15.35 3.06 -0.28
C GLY A 184 -14.36 3.93 0.52
N PHE A 185 -14.23 5.20 0.14
CA PHE A 185 -13.47 6.23 0.85
C PHE A 185 -14.33 7.09 1.79
N THR A 186 -15.65 6.84 1.81
CA THR A 186 -16.63 7.54 2.63
C THR A 186 -16.97 6.71 3.87
N GLY A 187 -17.13 7.36 5.03
CA GLY A 187 -17.57 6.67 6.24
C GLY A 187 -17.17 7.43 7.50
N SER A 188 -18.10 7.55 8.45
CA SER A 188 -17.84 8.03 9.81
C SER A 188 -17.40 6.91 10.76
N THR A 189 -17.46 5.65 10.30
CA THR A 189 -17.13 4.47 11.08
C THR A 189 -15.80 3.87 10.62
N SER A 190 -15.04 3.30 11.57
CA SER A 190 -13.79 2.58 11.29
C SER A 190 -14.01 1.15 10.77
N GLN A 191 -15.27 0.72 10.64
CA GLN A 191 -15.64 -0.65 10.28
C GLN A 191 -15.35 -0.91 8.80
N LYS A 192 -14.60 -1.97 8.53
CA LYS A 192 -14.32 -2.42 7.18
C LYS A 192 -15.35 -3.45 6.72
N TYR A 193 -15.59 -3.51 5.42
CA TYR A 193 -16.58 -4.46 4.88
C TYR A 193 -16.23 -5.93 5.14
N PHE A 194 -14.94 -6.22 5.37
CA PHE A 194 -14.41 -7.56 5.64
C PHE A 194 -14.12 -7.83 7.12
N ASP A 195 -14.54 -6.93 8.02
CA ASP A 195 -14.44 -7.18 9.47
C ASP A 195 -15.58 -8.10 9.98
N ASP A 196 -16.70 -8.19 9.25
CA ASP A 196 -17.84 -9.00 9.65
C ASP A 196 -17.74 -10.46 9.15
N THR A 197 -17.45 -11.35 10.09
CA THR A 197 -17.30 -12.80 9.87
C THR A 197 -18.61 -13.55 9.58
N SER A 198 -19.76 -12.87 9.60
CA SER A 198 -21.06 -13.49 9.32
C SER A 198 -21.23 -14.00 7.88
N ASN A 199 -20.54 -13.39 6.90
CA ASN A 199 -20.55 -13.87 5.50
C ASN A 199 -19.56 -15.02 5.25
N ALA A 200 -18.45 -15.11 6.00
CA ALA A 200 -17.50 -16.23 5.88
C ALA A 200 -18.10 -17.59 6.28
N ARG A 201 -19.17 -17.60 7.09
CA ARG A 201 -19.85 -18.83 7.53
C ARG A 201 -20.94 -19.33 6.59
N LYS A 202 -21.28 -18.60 5.51
CA LYS A 202 -22.28 -19.05 4.53
C LYS A 202 -21.70 -19.85 3.37
N GLN A 203 -20.40 -20.14 3.38
CA GLN A 203 -19.69 -20.78 2.27
C GLN A 203 -18.77 -21.94 2.70
N ALA A 204 -19.05 -22.57 3.85
CA ALA A 204 -18.43 -23.82 4.29
C ALA A 204 -19.45 -24.97 4.22
#